data_AF-S4RDX0-F1
#
_entry.id   AF-S4RDX0-F1
#
_cell.length_a   1.000
_cell.length_b   1.000
_cell.length_c   1.000
_cell.angle_alpha   90.00
_cell.angle_beta   90.00
_cell.angle_gamma   90.00
#
_symmetry.space_group_name_H-M   'P 1'
#
loop_
_entity.id
_entity.type
_entity.pdbx_description
1 polymer ?
#
loop_
_entity_poly.entity_id
_entity_poly.type
_entity_poly.pdbx_seq_one_letter_code
_entity_poly.pdbx_strand_id
1 'polypeptide(L)'
;WSTEGCMTSNITDNAVSCICTHTTPFSILRLPETSQVDLTFAIITYVCLSISNVFLIFAVVLESMLLHQNKRCHHSLSRGIKLNIICALLLSHVWFMVAISNSNPTVCSLSQFFLHLSYLCAFSWLLVQAIHLLLNGNSIYGGSSGRKVMAATFAGGYGLPVLISVITVAATHSQPDSCWLNWDSSNALFALVIPVLLVIAVDLAVAVYVLLRTRLWDHDGQKLQEGGGLLGDSTTGKAWKLLILMTGLAVIWGVGAYFFMPDGNKIPAVTYLFAVLNAIQGVIVVVFNSLLDEEVKQLLNRSMTIVS
;
A
#
# COMPACT_ATOMS: atom_id res chain seq x y z
N TRP A 1 -46.45 9.61 1.65
CA TRP A 1 -47.51 8.62 1.91
C TRP A 1 -48.78 9.13 1.27
N SER A 2 -49.41 8.35 0.39
CA SER A 2 -50.76 8.67 -0.10
C SER A 2 -51.78 8.00 0.81
N THR A 3 -52.78 8.74 1.27
CA THR A 3 -53.89 8.24 2.08
C THR A 3 -55.07 7.78 1.20
N GLU A 4 -54.99 7.96 -0.12
CA GLU A 4 -56.04 7.52 -1.03
C GLU A 4 -56.11 6.00 -1.11
N GLY A 5 -57.27 5.45 -0.75
CA GLY A 5 -57.58 4.03 -0.90
C GLY A 5 -57.00 3.10 0.18
N CYS A 6 -56.43 3.63 1.26
CA CYS A 6 -56.01 2.85 2.43
C CYS A 6 -56.80 3.26 3.67
N MET A 7 -57.36 2.28 4.37
CA MET A 7 -58.08 2.50 5.63
C MET A 7 -57.50 1.61 6.73
N THR A 8 -57.32 2.17 7.91
CA THR A 8 -56.90 1.42 9.09
C THR A 8 -58.06 0.53 9.53
N SER A 9 -57.84 -0.78 9.60
CA SER A 9 -58.86 -1.76 9.91
C SER A 9 -58.86 -2.19 11.37
N ASN A 10 -57.69 -2.27 12.01
CA ASN A 10 -57.61 -2.68 13.40
C ASN A 10 -56.39 -2.06 14.08
N ILE A 11 -56.56 -1.61 15.33
CA ILE A 11 -55.49 -1.09 16.17
C ILE A 11 -55.55 -1.86 17.48
N THR A 12 -54.47 -2.58 17.78
CA THR A 12 -54.21 -3.21 19.07
C THR A 12 -52.95 -2.57 19.67
N ASP A 13 -52.75 -2.68 20.98
CA ASP A 13 -51.62 -2.04 21.68
C ASP A 13 -50.25 -2.38 21.08
N ASN A 14 -50.12 -3.52 20.38
CA ASN A 14 -48.87 -3.97 19.76
C ASN A 14 -48.91 -4.09 18.23
N ALA A 15 -50.03 -3.80 17.56
CA ALA A 15 -50.12 -3.91 16.11
C ALA A 15 -51.22 -3.05 15.50
N VAL A 16 -50.91 -2.43 14.36
CA VAL A 16 -51.86 -1.70 13.52
C VAL A 16 -51.99 -2.44 12.19
N SER A 17 -53.21 -2.82 11.83
CA SER A 17 -53.55 -3.47 10.56
C SER A 17 -54.32 -2.51 9.66
N CYS A 18 -53.88 -2.36 8.40
CA CYS A 18 -54.51 -1.51 7.40
C CYS A 18 -54.92 -2.33 6.17
N ILE A 19 -56.03 -1.95 5.55
CA ILE A 19 -56.55 -2.53 4.32
C ILE A 19 -56.48 -1.47 3.23
N CYS A 20 -55.84 -1.82 2.11
CA CYS A 20 -55.68 -0.93 0.95
C CYS A 20 -56.32 -1.56 -0.29
N THR A 21 -56.96 -0.74 -1.11
CA THR A 21 -57.66 -1.17 -2.34
C THR A 21 -56.74 -1.25 -3.56
N HIS A 22 -55.45 -0.93 -3.39
CA HIS A 22 -54.43 -1.00 -4.42
C HIS A 22 -53.23 -1.82 -3.94
N THR A 23 -52.64 -2.62 -4.82
CA THR A 23 -51.38 -3.33 -4.57
C THR A 23 -50.22 -2.43 -4.95
N THR A 24 -49.75 -1.61 -4.02
CA THR A 24 -48.48 -0.89 -4.16
C THR A 24 -47.35 -1.91 -3.97
N PRO A 25 -46.43 -2.11 -4.94
CA PRO A 25 -45.34 -3.05 -4.81
C PRO A 25 -44.31 -2.52 -3.79
N PHE A 26 -44.51 -2.83 -2.51
CA PHE A 26 -43.64 -2.43 -1.40
C PHE A 26 -42.43 -3.35 -1.21
N SER A 27 -41.78 -3.81 -2.29
CA SER A 27 -40.62 -4.70 -2.18
C SER A 27 -39.33 -4.26 -2.87
N ILE A 28 -39.25 -3.12 -3.59
CA ILE A 28 -38.05 -2.83 -4.41
C ILE A 28 -37.39 -1.45 -4.22
N LEU A 29 -37.92 -0.51 -3.44
CA LEU A 29 -37.15 0.72 -3.13
C LEU A 29 -37.16 1.08 -1.65
N ARG A 30 -36.37 0.31 -0.89
CA ARG A 30 -35.58 0.85 0.20
C ARG A 30 -34.11 0.69 -0.19
N LEU A 31 -33.68 1.36 -1.27
CA LEU A 31 -32.28 1.76 -1.35
C LEU A 31 -32.17 2.95 -0.38
N PRO A 32 -31.53 2.83 0.78
CA PRO A 32 -31.12 4.03 1.49
C PRO A 32 -30.20 4.80 0.54
N GLU A 33 -30.35 6.11 0.40
CA GLU A 33 -29.49 6.93 -0.47
C GLU A 33 -27.99 6.73 -0.19
N THR A 34 -27.63 6.19 0.99
CA THR A 34 -26.29 5.74 1.36
C THR A 34 -25.77 4.56 0.52
N SER A 35 -26.65 3.65 0.07
CA SER A 35 -26.26 2.44 -0.69
C SER A 35 -25.77 2.71 -2.11
N GLN A 36 -26.22 3.79 -2.74
CA GLN A 36 -25.81 4.13 -4.11
C GLN A 36 -24.40 4.74 -4.14
N VAL A 37 -24.05 5.50 -3.10
CA VAL A 37 -22.70 6.03 -2.88
C VAL A 37 -21.73 4.91 -2.54
N ASP A 38 -22.13 3.97 -1.68
CA ASP A 38 -21.31 2.80 -1.31
C ASP A 38 -21.02 1.88 -2.50
N LEU A 39 -22.03 1.60 -3.33
CA LEU A 39 -21.86 0.76 -4.54
C LEU A 39 -20.94 1.42 -5.57
N THR A 40 -21.13 2.72 -5.81
CA THR A 40 -20.32 3.49 -6.78
C THR A 40 -18.86 3.54 -6.36
N PHE A 41 -18.60 3.77 -5.07
CA PHE A 41 -17.27 3.70 -4.49
C PHE A 41 -16.63 2.32 -4.65
N ALA A 42 -17.36 1.25 -4.32
CA ALA A 42 -16.85 -0.11 -4.39
C ALA A 42 -16.42 -0.46 -5.83
N ILE A 43 -17.25 -0.10 -6.83
CA ILE A 43 -16.94 -0.32 -8.25
C ILE A 43 -15.69 0.45 -8.67
N ILE A 44 -15.61 1.75 -8.35
CA ILE A 44 -14.48 2.58 -8.76
C ILE A 44 -13.19 2.09 -8.13
N THR A 45 -13.21 1.80 -6.82
CA THR A 45 -12.05 1.29 -6.11
C THR A 45 -11.61 -0.07 -6.63
N TYR A 46 -12.56 -0.95 -6.94
CA TYR A 46 -12.29 -2.25 -7.54
C TYR A 46 -11.60 -2.11 -8.90
N VAL A 47 -12.10 -1.24 -9.78
CA VAL A 47 -11.49 -0.98 -11.09
C VAL A 47 -10.09 -0.38 -10.95
N CYS A 48 -9.95 0.65 -10.11
CA CYS A 48 -8.67 1.32 -9.84
C CYS A 48 -7.61 0.36 -9.29
N LEU A 49 -7.96 -0.47 -8.29
CA LEU A 49 -7.05 -1.46 -7.72
C LEU A 49 -6.75 -2.58 -8.71
N SER A 50 -7.72 -3.01 -9.51
CA SER A 50 -7.49 -4.03 -10.55
C SER A 50 -6.46 -3.57 -11.57
N ILE A 51 -6.59 -2.33 -12.06
CA ILE A 51 -5.61 -1.72 -12.98
C ILE A 51 -4.23 -1.67 -12.31
N SER A 52 -4.16 -1.16 -11.07
CA SER A 52 -2.93 -1.09 -10.28
C SER A 52 -2.26 -2.47 -10.11
N ASN A 53 -3.07 -3.52 -9.87
CA ASN A 53 -2.60 -4.89 -9.71
C ASN A 53 -2.01 -5.47 -10.99
N VAL A 54 -2.57 -5.18 -12.17
CA VAL A 54 -1.99 -5.59 -13.45
C VAL A 54 -0.58 -5.04 -13.60
N PHE A 55 -0.37 -3.77 -13.27
CA PHE A 55 0.95 -3.14 -13.27
C PHE A 55 1.91 -3.80 -12.25
N LEU A 56 1.44 -4.03 -11.02
CA LEU A 56 2.26 -4.68 -9.99
C LEU A 56 2.65 -6.11 -10.39
N ILE A 57 1.72 -6.91 -10.93
CA ILE A 57 1.99 -8.26 -11.44
C ILE A 57 3.04 -8.21 -12.54
N PHE A 58 2.92 -7.27 -13.48
CA PHE A 58 3.92 -7.07 -14.51
C PHE A 58 5.32 -6.77 -13.91
N ALA A 59 5.42 -5.91 -12.89
CA ALA A 59 6.69 -5.68 -12.20
C ALA A 59 7.23 -6.92 -11.47
N VAL A 60 6.38 -7.74 -10.83
CA VAL A 60 6.81 -9.01 -10.23
C VAL A 60 7.44 -9.92 -11.30
N VAL A 61 6.79 -10.05 -12.46
CA VAL A 61 7.31 -10.86 -13.57
C VAL A 61 8.66 -10.31 -14.05
N LEU A 62 8.77 -9.00 -14.29
CA LEU A 62 10.03 -8.40 -14.71
C LEU A 62 11.16 -8.63 -13.70
N GLU A 63 10.96 -8.27 -12.45
CA GLU A 63 11.98 -8.38 -11.41
C GLU A 63 12.36 -9.84 -11.11
N SER A 64 11.42 -10.78 -11.21
CA SER A 64 11.71 -12.21 -11.04
C SER A 64 12.52 -12.80 -12.20
N MET A 65 12.21 -12.43 -13.46
CA MET A 65 13.02 -12.81 -14.62
C MET A 65 14.46 -12.30 -14.48
N LEU A 66 14.59 -11.05 -14.04
CA LEU A 66 15.87 -10.39 -13.80
C LEU A 66 16.67 -11.06 -12.69
N LEU A 67 16.02 -11.42 -11.59
CA LEU A 67 16.64 -12.16 -10.50
C LEU A 67 17.15 -13.52 -10.97
N HIS A 68 16.40 -14.20 -11.85
CA HIS A 68 16.80 -15.49 -12.40
C HIS A 68 18.03 -15.38 -13.31
N GLN A 69 18.09 -14.35 -14.17
CA GLN A 69 19.19 -14.15 -15.13
C GLN A 69 20.50 -13.67 -14.48
N ASN A 70 20.44 -12.88 -13.40
CA ASN A 70 21.62 -12.26 -12.81
C ASN A 70 21.81 -12.74 -11.35
N LYS A 71 22.42 -13.92 -11.17
CA LYS A 71 22.70 -14.52 -9.85
C LYS A 71 23.82 -13.83 -9.05
N ARG A 72 24.31 -12.65 -9.46
CA ARG A 72 25.34 -11.93 -8.70
C ARG A 72 24.75 -11.45 -7.37
N CYS A 73 25.39 -11.84 -6.27
CA CYS A 73 24.86 -11.74 -4.91
C CYS A 73 24.40 -10.31 -4.51
N HIS A 74 25.13 -9.27 -4.93
CA HIS A 74 24.79 -7.88 -4.59
C HIS A 74 23.56 -7.33 -5.35
N HIS A 75 23.46 -7.60 -6.66
CA HIS A 75 22.26 -7.23 -7.44
C HIS A 75 21.04 -8.07 -7.03
N SER A 76 21.28 -9.31 -6.61
CA SER A 76 20.22 -10.20 -6.10
C SER A 76 19.55 -9.67 -4.83
N LEU A 77 20.27 -9.00 -3.93
CA LEU A 77 19.67 -8.45 -2.70
C LEU A 77 18.77 -7.24 -2.98
N SER A 78 19.26 -6.26 -3.74
CA SER A 78 18.50 -5.06 -4.10
C SER A 78 17.20 -5.40 -4.86
N ARG A 79 17.29 -6.33 -5.84
CA ARG A 79 16.12 -6.81 -6.59
C ARG A 79 15.17 -7.61 -5.70
N GLY A 80 15.71 -8.44 -4.80
CA GLY A 80 14.91 -9.13 -3.78
C GLY A 80 14.11 -8.16 -2.91
N ILE A 81 14.72 -7.06 -2.45
CA ILE A 81 14.04 -6.02 -1.67
C ILE A 81 12.87 -5.42 -2.47
N LYS A 82 13.12 -4.99 -3.73
CA LYS A 82 12.06 -4.43 -4.60
C LYS A 82 10.91 -5.43 -4.81
N LEU A 83 11.22 -6.69 -5.06
CA LEU A 83 10.23 -7.76 -5.21
C LEU A 83 9.35 -7.88 -3.98
N ASN A 84 9.95 -7.88 -2.78
CA ASN A 84 9.18 -7.98 -1.54
C ASN A 84 8.27 -6.76 -1.33
N ILE A 85 8.71 -5.55 -1.69
CA ILE A 85 7.86 -4.33 -1.67
C ILE A 85 6.66 -4.52 -2.62
N ILE A 86 6.91 -4.90 -3.88
CA ILE A 86 5.86 -5.08 -4.89
C ILE A 86 4.87 -6.17 -4.46
N CYS A 87 5.36 -7.30 -3.97
CA CYS A 87 4.52 -8.40 -3.48
C CYS A 87 3.69 -7.99 -2.26
N ALA A 88 4.26 -7.24 -1.32
CA ALA A 88 3.54 -6.74 -0.15
C ALA A 88 2.41 -5.78 -0.55
N LEU A 89 2.65 -4.87 -1.51
CA LEU A 89 1.62 -3.97 -2.05
C LEU A 89 0.54 -4.71 -2.84
N LEU A 90 0.92 -5.71 -3.64
CA LEU A 90 -0.05 -6.54 -4.36
C LEU A 90 -0.95 -7.28 -3.36
N LEU A 91 -0.37 -7.84 -2.30
CA LEU A 91 -1.11 -8.55 -1.26
C LEU A 91 -2.07 -7.62 -0.53
N SER A 92 -1.66 -6.38 -0.21
CA SER A 92 -2.54 -5.42 0.45
C SER A 92 -3.73 -5.03 -0.42
N HIS A 93 -3.53 -4.83 -1.73
CA HIS A 93 -4.63 -4.57 -2.66
C HIS A 93 -5.60 -5.74 -2.77
N VAL A 94 -5.09 -6.98 -2.85
CA VAL A 94 -5.93 -8.18 -2.89
C VAL A 94 -6.78 -8.28 -1.62
N TRP A 95 -6.19 -8.14 -0.44
CA TRP A 95 -6.95 -8.18 0.82
C TRP A 95 -7.91 -7.01 0.97
N PHE A 96 -7.57 -5.82 0.45
CA PHE A 96 -8.50 -4.71 0.41
C PHE A 96 -9.73 -5.03 -0.45
N MET A 97 -9.53 -5.61 -1.64
CA MET A 97 -10.64 -6.04 -2.51
C MET A 97 -11.49 -7.14 -1.85
N VAL A 98 -10.87 -8.08 -1.14
CA VAL A 98 -11.61 -9.10 -0.37
C VAL A 98 -12.42 -8.46 0.76
N ALA A 99 -11.85 -7.49 1.48
CA ALA A 99 -12.51 -6.80 2.59
C ALA A 99 -13.75 -5.99 2.15
N ILE A 100 -13.72 -5.35 0.97
CA ILE A 100 -14.87 -4.59 0.46
C ILE A 100 -15.96 -5.47 -0.18
N SER A 101 -15.61 -6.69 -0.63
CA SER A 101 -16.53 -7.58 -1.35
C SER A 101 -17.19 -8.64 -0.47
N ASN A 102 -16.66 -8.88 0.73
CA ASN A 102 -17.15 -9.90 1.65
C ASN A 102 -17.72 -9.27 2.92
N SER A 103 -18.91 -9.70 3.30
CA SER A 103 -19.56 -9.34 4.57
C SER A 103 -19.44 -10.44 5.64
N ASN A 104 -18.78 -11.56 5.32
CA ASN A 104 -18.59 -12.65 6.27
C ASN A 104 -17.64 -12.20 7.42
N PRO A 105 -18.06 -12.29 8.69
CA PRO A 105 -17.27 -11.79 9.82
C PRO A 105 -15.85 -12.38 9.92
N THR A 106 -15.72 -13.68 9.63
CA THR A 106 -14.44 -14.38 9.65
C THR A 106 -13.53 -13.90 8.52
N VAL A 107 -14.07 -13.75 7.31
CA VAL A 107 -13.32 -13.25 6.16
C VAL A 107 -12.90 -11.80 6.37
N CYS A 108 -13.75 -10.98 6.97
CA CYS A 108 -13.39 -9.60 7.33
C CYS A 108 -12.27 -9.51 8.34
N SER A 109 -12.37 -10.27 9.44
CA SER A 109 -11.33 -10.27 10.47
C SER A 109 -9.97 -10.72 9.89
N LEU A 110 -9.97 -11.77 9.06
CA LEU A 110 -8.76 -12.21 8.37
C LEU A 110 -8.24 -11.15 7.39
N SER A 111 -9.12 -10.57 6.58
CA SER A 111 -8.75 -9.56 5.58
C SER A 111 -8.12 -8.34 6.24
N GLN A 112 -8.69 -7.87 7.34
CA GLN A 112 -8.16 -6.77 8.13
C GLN A 112 -6.77 -7.08 8.69
N PHE A 113 -6.56 -8.27 9.24
CA PHE A 113 -5.25 -8.70 9.73
C PHE A 113 -4.20 -8.75 8.62
N PHE A 114 -4.52 -9.42 7.50
CA PHE A 114 -3.56 -9.55 6.41
C PHE A 114 -3.32 -8.24 5.66
N LEU A 115 -4.33 -7.38 5.55
CA LEU A 115 -4.19 -6.01 5.05
C LEU A 115 -3.22 -5.23 5.94
N HIS A 116 -3.40 -5.28 7.26
CA HIS A 116 -2.49 -4.63 8.21
C HIS A 116 -1.05 -5.14 8.08
N LEU A 117 -0.87 -6.46 8.06
CA LEU A 117 0.44 -7.09 7.96
C LEU A 117 1.15 -6.74 6.65
N SER A 118 0.46 -6.90 5.52
CA SER A 118 1.04 -6.66 4.19
C SER A 118 1.51 -5.22 4.02
N TYR A 119 0.74 -4.28 4.53
CA TYR A 119 1.09 -2.88 4.54
C TYR A 119 2.30 -2.55 5.43
N LEU A 120 2.37 -3.09 6.65
CA LEU A 120 3.55 -2.95 7.50
C LEU A 120 4.79 -3.58 6.85
N CYS A 121 4.63 -4.71 6.16
CA CYS A 121 5.70 -5.32 5.39
C CYS A 121 6.18 -4.38 4.28
N ALA A 122 5.27 -3.77 3.51
CA ALA A 122 5.65 -2.82 2.45
C ALA A 122 6.51 -1.68 3.00
N PHE A 123 6.09 -1.05 4.11
CA PHE A 123 6.87 0.01 4.76
C PHE A 123 8.19 -0.49 5.35
N SER A 124 8.20 -1.64 6.00
CA SER A 124 9.43 -2.21 6.55
C SER A 124 10.46 -2.54 5.46
N TRP A 125 10.02 -3.04 4.31
CA TRP A 125 10.89 -3.29 3.17
C TRP A 125 11.38 -2.00 2.49
N LEU A 126 10.58 -0.93 2.51
CA LEU A 126 11.02 0.39 2.08
C LEU A 126 12.11 0.96 3.01
N LEU A 127 11.97 0.78 4.33
CA LEU A 127 13.02 1.13 5.29
C LEU A 127 14.30 0.33 5.05
N VAL A 128 14.17 -0.98 4.79
CA VAL A 128 15.30 -1.82 4.39
C VAL A 128 15.96 -1.29 3.10
N GLN A 129 15.18 -0.85 2.12
CA GLN A 129 15.70 -0.24 0.89
C GLN A 129 16.46 1.07 1.18
N ALA A 130 15.93 1.91 2.07
CA ALA A 130 16.55 3.16 2.50
C ALA A 130 17.89 2.92 3.21
N ILE A 131 17.93 1.97 4.15
CA ILE A 131 19.15 1.56 4.85
C ILE A 131 20.17 0.96 3.88
N HIS A 132 19.72 0.11 2.96
CA HIS A 132 20.60 -0.47 1.94
C HIS A 132 21.23 0.61 1.05
N LEU A 133 20.48 1.66 0.69
CA LEU A 133 21.00 2.81 -0.04
C LEU A 133 22.05 3.59 0.78
N LEU A 134 21.80 3.83 2.06
CA LEU A 134 22.76 4.50 2.96
C LEU A 134 24.07 3.74 3.10
N LEU A 135 23.98 2.44 3.39
CA LEU A 135 25.16 1.61 3.65
C LEU A 135 26.03 1.46 2.39
N ASN A 136 25.40 1.37 1.21
CA ASN A 136 26.11 1.36 -0.07
C ASN A 136 26.73 2.72 -0.38
N GLY A 137 26.02 3.83 -0.15
CA GLY A 137 26.55 5.18 -0.34
C GLY A 137 27.72 5.52 0.59
N ASN A 138 27.80 4.88 1.76
CA ASN A 138 28.89 5.05 2.71
C ASN A 138 30.04 4.04 2.53
N SER A 139 29.96 3.13 1.55
CA SER A 139 30.95 2.05 1.32
C SER A 139 31.17 1.14 2.55
N ILE A 140 30.21 1.07 3.48
CA ILE A 140 30.32 0.27 4.71
C ILE A 140 30.18 -1.23 4.40
N TYR A 141 29.64 -1.58 3.23
CA TYR A 141 29.41 -2.95 2.79
C TYR A 141 30.66 -3.75 2.38
N GLY A 142 31.84 -3.12 2.35
CA GLY A 142 33.08 -3.68 1.77
C GLY A 142 33.68 -4.93 2.43
N GLY A 143 33.08 -5.52 3.48
CA GLY A 143 33.67 -6.67 4.18
C GLY A 143 32.71 -7.63 4.89
N SER A 144 31.40 -7.47 4.74
CA SER A 144 30.40 -8.28 5.48
C SER A 144 30.04 -9.58 4.73
N SER A 145 29.95 -10.70 5.46
CA SER A 145 29.46 -11.98 4.92
C SER A 145 28.02 -11.83 4.42
N GLY A 146 27.82 -11.90 3.09
CA GLY A 146 26.53 -11.64 2.44
C GLY A 146 25.34 -12.43 2.99
N ARG A 147 25.58 -13.60 3.61
CA ARG A 147 24.54 -14.42 4.25
C ARG A 147 24.01 -13.84 5.56
N LYS A 148 24.86 -13.21 6.37
CA LYS A 148 24.44 -12.55 7.64
C LYS A 148 23.62 -11.30 7.34
N VAL A 149 24.07 -10.52 6.36
CA VAL A 149 23.34 -9.37 5.85
C VAL A 149 21.97 -9.80 5.36
N MET A 150 21.90 -10.81 4.48
CA MET A 150 20.63 -11.27 3.93
C MET A 150 19.69 -11.72 5.04
N ALA A 151 20.16 -12.51 6.01
CA ALA A 151 19.35 -12.93 7.15
C ALA A 151 18.83 -11.73 7.97
N ALA A 152 19.67 -10.72 8.24
CA ALA A 152 19.27 -9.52 8.97
C ALA A 152 18.24 -8.68 8.19
N THR A 153 18.42 -8.55 6.86
CA THR A 153 17.48 -7.87 5.96
C THR A 153 16.09 -8.53 5.99
N PHE A 154 16.03 -9.86 5.87
CA PHE A 154 14.75 -10.59 5.91
C PHE A 154 14.11 -10.57 7.31
N ALA A 155 14.92 -10.66 8.37
CA ALA A 155 14.43 -10.53 9.74
C ALA A 155 13.85 -9.14 10.00
N GLY A 156 14.49 -8.07 9.52
CA GLY A 156 13.97 -6.71 9.61
C GLY A 156 12.68 -6.52 8.81
N GLY A 157 12.66 -6.95 7.55
CA GLY A 157 11.56 -6.74 6.61
C GLY A 157 10.25 -7.47 6.94
N TYR A 158 10.31 -8.61 7.64
CA TYR A 158 9.11 -9.38 8.03
C TYR A 158 8.93 -9.52 9.54
N GLY A 159 10.01 -9.64 10.31
CA GLY A 159 9.92 -9.90 11.75
C GLY A 159 9.22 -8.79 12.52
N LEU A 160 9.58 -7.53 12.24
CA LEU A 160 8.96 -6.38 12.89
C LEU A 160 7.47 -6.22 12.51
N PRO A 161 7.08 -6.27 11.21
CA PRO A 161 5.67 -6.29 10.81
C PRO A 161 4.83 -7.37 11.48
N VAL A 162 5.31 -8.63 11.49
CA VAL A 162 4.59 -9.75 12.11
C VAL A 162 4.40 -9.51 13.61
N LEU A 163 5.44 -9.06 14.31
CA LEU A 163 5.36 -8.77 15.73
C LEU A 163 4.32 -7.69 16.02
N ILE A 164 4.35 -6.57 15.29
CA ILE A 164 3.39 -5.48 15.46
C ILE A 164 1.97 -5.97 15.16
N SER A 165 1.75 -6.67 14.05
CA SER A 165 0.41 -7.16 13.68
C SER A 165 -0.17 -8.13 14.70
N VAL A 166 0.64 -9.05 15.25
CA VAL A 166 0.20 -10.00 16.28
C VAL A 166 -0.17 -9.26 17.58
N ILE A 167 0.64 -8.29 18.01
CA ILE A 167 0.34 -7.48 19.20
C ILE A 167 -0.94 -6.68 18.99
N THR A 168 -1.13 -6.07 17.82
CA THR A 168 -2.34 -5.31 17.48
C THR A 168 -3.57 -6.20 17.60
N VAL A 169 -3.58 -7.40 17.00
CA VAL A 169 -4.72 -8.32 17.10
C VAL A 169 -4.93 -8.81 18.53
N ALA A 170 -3.87 -9.17 19.25
CA ALA A 170 -3.98 -9.64 20.63
C ALA A 170 -4.53 -8.55 21.59
N ALA A 171 -4.23 -7.28 21.33
CA ALA A 171 -4.70 -6.15 22.11
C ALA A 171 -6.10 -5.68 21.72
N THR A 172 -6.57 -6.01 20.51
CA THR A 172 -7.86 -5.53 19.99
C THR A 172 -8.92 -6.63 20.10
N HIS A 173 -9.87 -6.46 21.03
CA HIS A 173 -11.04 -7.35 21.08
C HIS A 173 -11.91 -7.15 19.83
N SER A 174 -12.08 -8.19 19.02
CA SER A 174 -12.90 -8.18 17.80
C SER A 174 -14.38 -7.98 18.15
N GLN A 175 -14.98 -6.87 17.73
CA GLN A 175 -16.44 -6.68 17.79
C GLN A 175 -17.09 -6.99 16.43
N PRO A 176 -18.34 -7.53 16.41
CA PRO A 176 -18.95 -8.12 15.23
C PRO A 176 -19.53 -7.14 14.20
N ASP A 177 -19.64 -5.84 14.51
CA ASP A 177 -20.52 -4.94 13.75
C ASP A 177 -19.89 -4.26 12.53
N SER A 178 -18.58 -4.43 12.28
CA SER A 178 -17.94 -3.89 11.06
C SER A 178 -16.64 -4.61 10.72
N CYS A 179 -16.39 -4.77 9.43
CA CYS A 179 -15.17 -5.37 8.86
C CYS A 179 -13.92 -4.48 8.95
N TRP A 180 -14.01 -3.41 9.74
CA TRP A 180 -13.01 -2.37 9.87
C TRP A 180 -12.57 -2.24 11.32
N LEU A 181 -11.28 -1.93 11.51
CA LEU A 181 -10.68 -1.65 12.81
C LEU A 181 -11.38 -0.42 13.42
N ASN A 182 -12.15 -0.63 14.48
CA ASN A 182 -13.09 0.36 15.01
C ASN A 182 -12.34 1.51 15.72
N TRP A 183 -12.74 2.75 15.45
CA TRP A 183 -12.11 3.98 15.95
C TRP A 183 -12.41 4.23 17.45
N ASP A 184 -13.66 4.01 17.88
CA ASP A 184 -14.16 4.56 19.14
C ASP A 184 -13.83 3.75 20.40
N SER A 185 -13.63 2.43 20.31
CA SER A 185 -13.57 1.56 21.50
C SER A 185 -12.17 1.07 21.88
N SER A 186 -11.16 1.15 21.00
CA SER A 186 -9.85 0.52 21.26
C SER A 186 -8.61 1.35 20.93
N ASN A 187 -8.74 2.56 20.35
CA ASN A 187 -7.60 3.32 19.80
C ASN A 187 -6.69 2.48 18.86
N ALA A 188 -7.17 1.35 18.33
CA ALA A 188 -6.33 0.40 17.60
C ALA A 188 -5.80 0.98 16.29
N LEU A 189 -6.48 1.99 15.73
CA LEU A 189 -6.01 2.74 14.56
C LEU A 189 -4.71 3.53 14.87
N PHE A 190 -4.49 3.99 16.10
CA PHE A 190 -3.22 4.62 16.49
C PHE A 190 -2.07 3.61 16.55
N ALA A 191 -2.34 2.37 16.98
CA ALA A 191 -1.34 1.30 16.95
C ALA A 191 -0.90 0.94 15.51
N LEU A 192 -1.73 1.27 14.51
CA LEU A 192 -1.40 1.16 13.09
C LEU A 192 -0.70 2.42 12.54
N VAL A 193 -1.25 3.60 12.81
CA VAL A 193 -0.81 4.86 12.19
C VAL A 193 0.53 5.32 12.75
N ILE A 194 0.78 5.15 14.05
CA ILE A 194 2.03 5.61 14.68
C ILE A 194 3.25 4.89 14.11
N PRO A 195 3.30 3.55 14.01
CA PRO A 195 4.44 2.87 13.38
C PRO A 195 4.63 3.25 11.92
N VAL A 196 3.55 3.43 11.16
CA VAL A 196 3.62 3.83 9.75
C VAL A 196 4.21 5.24 9.62
N LEU A 197 3.73 6.20 10.42
CA LEU A 197 4.28 7.56 10.44
C LEU A 197 5.75 7.60 10.84
N LEU A 198 6.14 6.78 11.84
CA LEU A 198 7.54 6.65 12.24
C LEU A 198 8.41 6.15 11.08
N VAL A 199 7.98 5.10 10.39
CA VAL A 199 8.74 4.55 9.24
C VAL A 199 8.86 5.59 8.13
N ILE A 200 7.76 6.27 7.77
CA ILE A 200 7.77 7.35 6.77
C ILE A 200 8.76 8.46 7.18
N ALA A 201 8.77 8.86 8.45
CA ALA A 201 9.67 9.90 8.94
C ALA A 201 11.14 9.48 8.86
N VAL A 202 11.47 8.24 9.24
CA VAL A 202 12.83 7.70 9.14
C VAL A 202 13.26 7.63 7.68
N ASP A 203 12.43 7.11 6.79
CA ASP A 203 12.75 7.00 5.36
C ASP A 203 12.96 8.35 4.69
N LEU A 204 12.14 9.35 5.06
CA LEU A 204 12.30 10.72 4.60
C LEU A 204 13.64 11.31 5.09
N ALA A 205 13.97 11.13 6.37
CA ALA A 205 15.24 11.60 6.92
C ALA A 205 16.45 10.96 6.23
N VAL A 206 16.37 9.66 5.96
CA VAL A 206 17.39 8.91 5.21
C VAL A 206 17.54 9.47 3.78
N ALA A 207 16.44 9.63 3.06
CA ALA A 207 16.47 10.15 1.69
C ALA A 207 17.05 11.56 1.63
N VAL A 208 16.62 12.45 2.54
CA VAL A 208 17.13 13.82 2.64
C VAL A 208 18.62 13.82 2.99
N TYR A 209 19.06 13.00 3.94
CA TYR A 209 20.48 12.89 4.29
C TYR A 209 21.35 12.48 3.09
N VAL A 210 20.94 11.46 2.33
CA VAL A 210 21.67 11.02 1.13
C VAL A 210 21.75 12.15 0.10
N LEU A 211 20.65 12.86 -0.14
CA LEU A 211 20.60 13.98 -1.07
C LEU A 211 21.49 15.15 -0.62
N LEU A 212 21.46 15.53 0.66
CA LEU A 212 22.31 16.59 1.18
C LEU A 212 23.79 16.22 1.08
N ARG A 213 24.14 14.98 1.42
CA ARG A 213 25.53 14.50 1.33
C ARG A 213 26.05 14.50 -0.10
N THR A 214 25.27 14.03 -1.07
CA THR A 214 25.71 14.04 -2.48
C THR A 214 25.81 15.45 -3.04
N ARG A 215 24.91 16.36 -2.66
CA ARG A 215 24.98 17.78 -3.04
C ARG A 215 26.17 18.52 -2.43
N LEU A 216 26.47 18.26 -1.16
CA LEU A 216 27.62 18.86 -0.48
C LEU A 216 28.94 18.40 -1.09
N TRP A 217 29.07 17.11 -1.44
CA TRP A 217 30.25 16.61 -2.16
C TRP A 217 30.42 17.20 -3.55
N ASP A 218 29.33 17.49 -4.26
CA ASP A 218 29.36 18.15 -5.56
C ASP A 218 29.83 19.61 -5.45
N HIS A 219 29.46 20.28 -4.34
CA HIS A 219 29.76 21.69 -4.09
C HIS A 219 31.18 21.94 -3.52
N ASP A 220 31.77 20.96 -2.82
CA ASP A 220 33.11 21.08 -2.20
C ASP A 220 34.27 20.79 -3.16
N GLY A 221 33.99 20.52 -4.45
CA GLY A 221 35.00 20.56 -5.52
C GLY A 221 36.16 19.56 -5.40
N GLN A 222 36.15 18.61 -4.46
CA GLN A 222 37.17 17.57 -4.39
C GLN A 222 36.93 16.51 -5.46
N LYS A 223 37.38 16.80 -6.68
CA LYS A 223 37.89 15.80 -7.62
C LYS A 223 39.14 15.14 -7.01
N LEU A 224 39.00 14.34 -5.95
CA LEU A 224 39.95 13.25 -5.75
C LEU A 224 39.53 12.11 -6.66
N GLN A 225 40.10 12.17 -7.85
CA GLN A 225 40.08 11.10 -8.82
C GLN A 225 40.86 9.92 -8.23
N GLU A 226 40.14 8.95 -7.66
CA GLU A 226 40.46 7.53 -7.70
C GLU A 226 39.17 6.74 -7.37
N GLY A 227 38.34 6.51 -8.40
CA GLY A 227 37.27 5.49 -8.41
C GLY A 227 35.80 5.93 -8.19
N GLY A 228 35.51 7.16 -7.75
CA GLY A 228 34.18 7.51 -7.21
C GLY A 228 33.24 8.40 -8.06
N GLY A 229 33.70 9.02 -9.15
CA GLY A 229 32.95 10.07 -9.87
C GLY A 229 31.62 9.62 -10.52
N LEU A 230 31.44 8.33 -10.78
CA LEU A 230 30.20 7.77 -11.33
C LEU A 230 29.21 7.30 -10.24
N LEU A 231 29.67 7.17 -8.99
CA LEU A 231 28.83 6.72 -7.87
C LEU A 231 27.92 7.85 -7.34
N GLY A 232 28.34 9.11 -7.42
CA GLY A 232 27.57 10.26 -6.93
C GLY A 232 26.25 10.49 -7.68
N ASP A 233 26.29 10.43 -9.01
CA ASP A 233 25.11 10.65 -9.87
C ASP A 233 24.12 9.46 -9.78
N SER A 234 24.64 8.23 -9.84
CA SER A 234 23.83 7.01 -9.70
C SER A 234 23.16 6.89 -8.33
N THR A 235 23.83 7.31 -7.25
CA THR A 235 23.29 7.26 -5.88
C THR A 235 22.25 8.36 -5.66
N THR A 236 22.48 9.57 -6.19
CA THR A 236 21.52 10.67 -6.16
C THR A 236 20.24 10.29 -6.87
N GLY A 237 20.33 9.70 -8.07
CA GLY A 237 19.17 9.19 -8.80
C GLY A 237 18.38 8.14 -8.01
N LYS A 238 19.04 7.21 -7.33
CA LYS A 238 18.38 6.21 -6.47
C LYS A 238 17.69 6.85 -5.25
N ALA A 239 18.30 7.85 -4.64
CA ALA A 239 17.70 8.60 -3.52
C ALA A 239 16.45 9.37 -3.94
N TRP A 240 16.47 10.02 -5.12
CA TRP A 240 15.29 10.68 -5.69
C TRP A 240 14.15 9.70 -5.99
N LYS A 241 14.47 8.54 -6.59
CA LYS A 241 13.47 7.49 -6.86
C LYS A 241 12.82 7.01 -5.56
N LEU A 242 13.62 6.77 -4.52
CA LEU A 242 13.13 6.40 -3.19
C LEU A 242 12.24 7.50 -2.61
N LEU A 243 12.69 8.76 -2.64
CA LEU A 243 11.92 9.90 -2.12
C LEU A 243 10.56 10.05 -2.80
N ILE A 244 10.51 9.95 -4.13
CA ILE A 244 9.25 10.04 -4.89
C ILE A 244 8.32 8.88 -4.54
N LEU A 245 8.86 7.66 -4.47
CA LEU A 245 8.08 6.48 -4.08
C LEU A 245 7.51 6.62 -2.66
N MET A 246 8.34 7.03 -1.70
CA MET A 246 7.92 7.25 -0.31
C MET A 246 6.88 8.34 -0.19
N THR A 247 7.06 9.45 -0.91
CA THR A 247 6.10 10.57 -0.88
C THR A 247 4.76 10.16 -1.44
N GLY A 248 4.76 9.40 -2.54
CA GLY A 248 3.53 8.81 -3.11
C GLY A 248 2.80 7.93 -2.11
N LEU A 249 3.51 6.98 -1.48
CA LEU A 249 2.91 6.10 -0.46
C LEU A 249 2.42 6.87 0.77
N ALA A 250 3.20 7.84 1.26
CA ALA A 250 2.81 8.65 2.42
C ALA A 250 1.53 9.46 2.16
N VAL A 251 1.36 10.00 0.95
CA VAL A 251 0.13 10.72 0.56
C VAL A 251 -1.06 9.76 0.48
N ILE A 252 -0.91 8.59 -0.16
CA ILE A 252 -1.97 7.57 -0.22
C ILE A 252 -2.42 7.17 1.18
N TRP A 253 -1.46 6.96 2.07
CA TRP A 253 -1.73 6.56 3.45
C TRP A 253 -2.25 7.67 4.33
N GLY A 254 -1.81 8.92 4.14
CA GLY A 254 -2.38 10.06 4.84
C GLY A 254 -3.86 10.23 4.47
N VAL A 255 -4.18 10.13 3.19
CA VAL A 255 -5.57 10.13 2.70
C VAL A 255 -6.32 8.89 3.20
N GLY A 256 -5.69 7.71 3.20
CA GLY A 256 -6.26 6.47 3.73
C GLY A 256 -6.57 6.56 5.23
N ALA A 257 -5.66 7.12 6.03
CA ALA A 257 -5.87 7.32 7.46
C ALA A 257 -7.09 8.21 7.73
N TYR A 258 -7.26 9.27 6.95
CA TYR A 258 -8.45 10.11 7.01
C TYR A 258 -9.70 9.37 6.51
N PHE A 259 -9.60 8.58 5.44
CA PHE A 259 -10.68 7.75 4.92
C PHE A 259 -11.18 6.73 5.96
N PHE A 260 -10.28 6.17 6.78
CA PHE A 260 -10.62 5.21 7.84
C PHE A 260 -11.12 5.85 9.14
N MET A 261 -11.10 7.18 9.26
CA MET A 261 -11.72 7.88 10.41
C MET A 261 -13.25 7.80 10.32
N PRO A 262 -13.97 7.91 11.46
CA PRO A 262 -15.42 8.10 11.45
C PRO A 262 -15.78 9.28 10.56
N ASP A 263 -16.78 9.08 9.69
CA ASP A 263 -17.26 10.04 8.70
C ASP A 263 -16.32 10.33 7.51
N GLY A 264 -15.07 9.85 7.50
CA GLY A 264 -14.11 10.07 6.42
C GLY A 264 -14.55 9.46 5.08
N ASN A 265 -15.06 8.23 5.13
CA ASN A 265 -15.63 7.53 3.97
C ASN A 265 -16.96 8.12 3.47
N LYS A 266 -17.64 8.95 4.28
CA LYS A 266 -18.88 9.64 3.92
C LYS A 266 -18.62 10.88 3.07
N ILE A 267 -17.37 11.33 2.96
CA ILE A 267 -16.96 12.49 2.15
C ILE A 267 -16.57 11.99 0.74
N PRO A 268 -17.38 12.24 -0.31
CA PRO A 268 -17.12 11.68 -1.64
C PRO A 268 -15.75 12.06 -2.21
N ALA A 269 -15.28 13.28 -1.92
CA ALA A 269 -13.99 13.76 -2.39
C ALA A 269 -12.80 12.91 -1.88
N VAL A 270 -12.83 12.52 -0.60
CA VAL A 270 -11.77 11.71 0.05
C VAL A 270 -11.76 10.32 -0.53
N THR A 271 -12.95 9.77 -0.71
CA THR A 271 -13.20 8.44 -1.25
C THR A 271 -12.69 8.32 -2.70
N TYR A 272 -13.01 9.28 -3.57
CA TYR A 272 -12.46 9.31 -4.94
C TYR A 272 -10.95 9.55 -4.96
N LEU A 273 -10.46 10.45 -4.10
CA LEU A 273 -9.03 10.73 -4.02
C LEU A 273 -8.24 9.48 -3.62
N PHE A 274 -8.72 8.73 -2.62
CA PHE A 274 -8.10 7.48 -2.20
C PHE A 274 -8.05 6.46 -3.34
N ALA A 275 -9.16 6.25 -4.07
CA ALA A 275 -9.21 5.31 -5.18
C ALA A 275 -8.24 5.68 -6.31
N VAL A 276 -8.21 6.96 -6.71
CA VAL A 276 -7.32 7.47 -7.76
C VAL A 276 -5.85 7.35 -7.34
N LEU A 277 -5.52 7.71 -6.10
CA LEU A 277 -4.15 7.62 -5.60
C LEU A 277 -3.66 6.16 -5.57
N ASN A 278 -4.50 5.19 -5.18
CA ASN A 278 -4.17 3.76 -5.23
C ASN A 278 -3.99 3.24 -6.68
N ALA A 279 -4.75 3.78 -7.65
CA ALA A 279 -4.55 3.46 -9.07
C ALA A 279 -3.18 3.95 -9.56
N ILE A 280 -2.83 5.19 -9.21
CA ILE A 280 -1.55 5.82 -9.58
C ILE A 280 -0.37 5.12 -8.88
N GLN A 281 -0.55 4.64 -7.65
CA GLN A 281 0.48 3.96 -6.87
C GLN A 281 1.16 2.82 -7.66
N GLY A 282 0.38 1.92 -8.27
CA GLY A 282 0.91 0.78 -9.01
C GLY A 282 1.78 1.24 -10.18
N VAL A 283 1.35 2.29 -10.88
CA VAL A 283 2.11 2.89 -11.98
C VAL A 283 3.42 3.49 -11.47
N ILE A 284 3.40 4.26 -10.37
CA ILE A 284 4.61 4.83 -9.76
C ILE A 284 5.59 3.72 -9.40
N VAL A 285 5.13 2.66 -8.74
CA VAL A 285 5.98 1.53 -8.34
C VAL A 285 6.66 0.90 -9.55
N VAL A 286 5.92 0.58 -10.62
CA VAL A 286 6.48 -0.02 -11.84
C VAL A 286 7.52 0.89 -12.49
N VAL A 287 7.18 2.17 -12.66
CA VAL A 287 8.07 3.13 -13.32
C VAL A 287 9.36 3.29 -12.53
N PHE A 288 9.28 3.54 -11.23
CA PHE A 288 10.44 3.88 -10.42
C PHE A 288 11.28 2.69 -9.99
N ASN A 289 10.67 1.55 -9.66
CA ASN A 289 11.41 0.36 -9.24
C ASN A 289 11.89 -0.49 -10.40
N SER A 290 11.13 -0.59 -11.50
CA SER A 290 11.45 -1.49 -12.61
C SER A 290 11.88 -0.73 -13.86
N LEU A 291 11.02 0.08 -14.49
CA LEU A 291 11.33 0.64 -15.83
C LEU A 291 12.47 1.66 -15.85
N LEU A 292 12.64 2.43 -14.78
CA LEU A 292 13.75 3.38 -14.65
C LEU A 292 15.06 2.71 -14.20
N ASP A 293 15.08 1.40 -13.95
CA ASP A 293 16.30 0.67 -13.68
C ASP A 293 17.12 0.49 -14.98
N GLU A 294 18.38 0.92 -14.96
CA GLU A 294 19.25 0.86 -16.14
C GLU A 294 19.48 -0.57 -16.62
N GLU A 295 19.46 -1.56 -15.73
CA GLU A 295 19.60 -2.97 -16.14
C GLU A 295 18.34 -3.47 -16.86
N VAL A 296 17.16 -3.01 -16.43
CA VAL A 296 15.88 -3.32 -17.11
C VAL A 296 15.85 -2.67 -18.48
N LYS A 297 16.25 -1.40 -18.59
CA LYS A 297 16.33 -0.68 -19.87
C LYS A 297 17.27 -1.38 -20.86
N GLN A 298 18.43 -1.82 -20.39
CA GLN A 298 19.38 -2.56 -21.22
C GLN A 298 18.82 -3.88 -21.73
N LEU A 299 18.07 -4.61 -20.90
CA LEU A 299 17.46 -5.87 -21.29
C LEU A 299 16.29 -5.67 -22.26
N LEU A 300 15.42 -4.69 -22.01
CA LEU A 300 14.35 -4.33 -22.94
C LEU A 300 14.91 -3.92 -24.31
N ASN A 301 15.97 -3.11 -24.34
CA ASN A 301 16.64 -2.76 -25.59
C ASN A 301 17.21 -3.99 -26.31
N ARG A 302 17.90 -4.88 -25.61
CA ARG A 302 18.42 -6.12 -26.21
C ARG A 302 17.31 -7.01 -26.77
N SER A 303 16.20 -7.15 -26.06
CA SER A 303 15.05 -7.92 -26.53
C SER A 303 14.39 -7.28 -27.76
N MET A 304 14.28 -5.95 -27.81
CA MET A 304 13.73 -5.25 -28.98
C MET A 304 14.64 -5.36 -30.21
N THR A 305 15.98 -5.34 -30.03
CA THR A 305 16.93 -5.53 -31.14
C THR A 305 16.94 -6.97 -31.69
N ILE A 306 16.52 -7.97 -30.91
CA ILE A 306 16.42 -9.36 -31.38
C ILE A 306 15.14 -9.60 -32.21
N VAL A 307 14.13 -8.73 -32.07
CA VAL A 307 12.82 -8.85 -32.74
C VAL A 307 12.74 -8.00 -34.01
N SER A 308 13.66 -7.04 -34.23
CA SER A 308 13.78 -6.26 -35.46
C SER A 308 14.74 -6.90 -36.46
#